data_AF-A0A946KR01-F1
#
_entry.id   AF-A0A946KR01-F1
#
_cell.length_a   1.000
_cell.length_b   1.000
_cell.length_c   1.000
_cell.angle_alpha   90.00
_cell.angle_beta   90.00
_cell.angle_gamma   90.00
#
_symmetry.space_group_name_H-M   'P 1'
#
loop_
_entity.id
_entity.type
_entity.pdbx_description
1 polymer ?
#
loop_
_entity_poly.entity_id
_entity_poly.type
_entity_poly.pdbx_seq_one_letter_code
_entity_poly.pdbx_strand_id
1 'polypeptide(L)'
;MDSPNPPEQPDETTTTASADPIPAPASAPEPSPATTPQVNVILVARKPGEWFDEVLTALAAQDHPSYQVTVVDASRRSTLSEQVVEILPGTEIVQTKSTTTYGAAAALVADRPSKHQYHLFLHDDLVLDATALRRMVEAARDTNAGITGLKTLNGHNIDLLADIGATI
;
A
#
# COMPACT_ATOMS: atom_id res chain seq x y z
N MET A 1 95.49 -10.56 -7.46
CA MET A 1 94.79 -11.29 -8.53
C MET A 1 94.26 -12.55 -7.88
N ASP A 2 93.15 -12.47 -7.16
CA ASP A 2 91.77 -12.47 -7.69
C ASP A 2 91.39 -13.84 -8.26
N SER A 3 90.70 -14.62 -7.42
CA SER A 3 90.02 -15.88 -7.71
C SER A 3 89.18 -16.26 -6.47
N PRO A 4 88.00 -16.88 -6.65
CA PRO A 4 86.74 -16.19 -6.43
C PRO A 4 85.89 -16.77 -5.29
N ASN A 5 84.93 -15.95 -4.86
CA ASN A 5 83.91 -16.24 -3.83
C ASN A 5 82.88 -17.29 -4.35
N PRO A 6 82.47 -18.28 -3.54
CA PRO A 6 81.42 -19.24 -3.93
C PRO A 6 80.01 -18.62 -3.85
N PRO A 7 79.03 -19.16 -4.61
CA PRO A 7 77.66 -18.64 -4.62
C PRO A 7 76.89 -19.04 -3.35
N GLU A 8 76.22 -18.06 -2.75
CA GLU A 8 75.19 -18.20 -1.71
C GLU A 8 74.02 -19.06 -2.22
N GLN A 9 73.66 -20.10 -1.44
CA GLN A 9 72.42 -20.85 -1.61
C GLN A 9 71.27 -20.11 -0.91
N PRO A 10 70.11 -19.88 -1.56
CA PRO A 10 68.97 -19.24 -0.92
C PRO A 10 68.21 -20.18 0.03
N ASP A 11 67.79 -19.58 1.16
CA ASP A 11 66.91 -20.08 2.22
C ASP A 11 65.54 -20.54 1.66
N GLU A 12 65.22 -21.84 1.72
CA GLU A 12 63.85 -22.32 1.55
C GLU A 12 63.16 -22.42 2.91
N THR A 13 62.65 -21.27 3.37
CA THR A 13 61.70 -21.23 4.49
C THR A 13 60.35 -21.72 3.97
N THR A 14 60.03 -22.99 4.18
CA THR A 14 58.68 -23.52 3.95
C THR A 14 57.72 -22.89 4.96
N THR A 15 57.05 -21.80 4.55
CA THR A 15 55.89 -21.25 5.26
C THR A 15 54.67 -22.07 4.91
N THR A 16 54.25 -22.91 5.86
CA THR A 16 52.95 -23.58 5.86
C THR A 16 51.85 -22.52 5.96
N ALA A 17 51.17 -22.25 4.85
CA ALA A 17 49.99 -21.39 4.84
C ALA A 17 48.81 -22.14 5.49
N SER A 18 48.42 -21.72 6.69
CA SER A 18 47.18 -22.12 7.35
C SER A 18 45.98 -21.79 6.47
N ALA A 19 45.20 -22.79 6.10
CA ALA A 19 43.91 -22.61 5.45
C ALA A 19 42.89 -22.09 6.48
N ASP A 20 42.31 -20.92 6.20
CA ASP A 20 41.19 -20.34 6.94
C ASP A 20 39.95 -21.26 6.81
N PRO A 21 39.22 -21.57 7.89
CA PRO A 21 38.01 -22.37 7.80
C PRO A 21 36.88 -21.55 7.13
N ILE A 22 36.32 -22.08 6.04
CA ILE A 22 35.14 -21.52 5.37
C ILE A 22 33.98 -21.46 6.39
N PRO A 23 33.40 -20.27 6.67
CA PRO A 23 32.24 -20.19 7.54
C PRO A 23 31.06 -20.92 6.91
N ALA A 24 30.37 -21.74 7.71
CA ALA A 24 29.14 -22.42 7.30
C ALA A 24 28.12 -21.41 6.75
N PRO A 25 27.31 -21.78 5.74
CA PRO A 25 26.29 -20.87 5.23
C PRO A 25 25.35 -20.49 6.37
N ALA A 26 25.25 -19.17 6.62
CA ALA A 26 24.27 -18.64 7.54
C ALA A 26 22.89 -19.12 7.11
N SER A 27 22.15 -19.77 8.03
CA SER A 27 20.78 -20.19 7.82
C SER A 27 19.98 -19.05 7.19
N ALA A 28 19.35 -19.31 6.04
CA ALA A 28 18.44 -18.35 5.43
C ALA A 28 17.41 -17.91 6.48
N PRO A 29 17.09 -16.61 6.59
CA PRO A 29 16.08 -16.16 7.53
C PRO A 29 14.77 -16.90 7.21
N GLU A 30 14.21 -17.57 8.22
CA GLU A 30 12.86 -18.12 8.13
C GLU A 30 11.90 -16.99 7.70
N PRO A 31 10.98 -17.23 6.75
CA PRO A 31 10.05 -16.19 6.34
C PRO A 31 9.23 -15.78 7.56
N SER A 32 9.46 -14.56 8.05
CA SER A 32 8.59 -13.92 9.03
C SER A 32 7.15 -14.07 8.53
N PRO A 33 6.18 -14.41 9.41
CA PRO A 33 4.78 -14.49 9.01
C PRO A 33 4.42 -13.20 8.30
N ALA A 34 4.02 -13.30 7.02
CA ALA A 34 3.71 -12.13 6.22
C ALA A 34 2.60 -11.36 6.93
N THR A 35 2.93 -10.22 7.52
CA THR A 35 1.95 -9.35 8.14
C THR A 35 1.04 -8.81 7.06
N THR A 36 -0.26 -9.13 7.15
CA THR A 36 -1.26 -8.58 6.22
C THR A 36 -1.19 -7.05 6.30
N PRO A 37 -0.95 -6.35 5.18
CA PRO A 37 -0.88 -4.90 5.20
C PRO A 37 -2.20 -4.27 5.63
N GLN A 38 -2.15 -3.36 6.59
CA GLN A 38 -3.32 -2.61 7.02
C GLN A 38 -3.56 -1.44 6.05
N VAL A 39 -4.77 -1.35 5.50
CA VAL A 39 -5.16 -0.32 4.53
C VAL A 39 -6.12 0.67 5.17
N ASN A 40 -5.86 1.96 5.05
CA ASN A 40 -6.86 2.99 5.38
C ASN A 40 -7.57 3.44 4.11
N VAL A 41 -8.87 3.20 4.02
CA VAL A 41 -9.71 3.68 2.93
C VAL A 41 -10.29 5.04 3.32
N ILE A 42 -9.89 6.07 2.59
CA ILE A 42 -10.33 7.45 2.78
C ILE A 42 -11.37 7.74 1.70
N LEU A 43 -12.65 7.67 2.08
CA LEU A 43 -13.78 7.95 1.20
C LEU A 43 -14.23 9.40 1.38
N VAL A 44 -14.04 10.25 0.38
CA VAL A 44 -14.47 11.65 0.46
C VAL A 44 -15.83 11.83 -0.19
N ALA A 45 -16.85 12.06 0.63
CA ALA A 45 -18.21 12.31 0.17
C ALA A 45 -18.46 13.81 -0.02
N ARG A 46 -18.54 14.26 -1.28
CA ARG A 46 -18.80 15.68 -1.60
C ARG A 46 -20.19 15.90 -2.18
N LYS A 47 -20.65 14.98 -3.04
CA LYS A 47 -21.95 15.04 -3.70
C LYS A 47 -22.51 13.61 -3.86
N PRO A 48 -22.75 12.90 -2.76
CA PRO A 48 -23.21 11.52 -2.81
C PRO A 48 -24.63 11.50 -3.37
N GLY A 49 -24.80 10.80 -4.48
CA GLY A 49 -26.09 10.61 -5.15
C GLY A 49 -26.89 9.44 -4.60
N GLU A 50 -27.73 8.86 -5.45
CA GLU A 50 -28.52 7.65 -5.15
C GLU A 50 -27.64 6.39 -5.12
N TRP A 51 -26.52 6.40 -5.85
CA TRP A 51 -25.55 5.30 -5.93
C TRP A 51 -24.66 5.15 -4.68
N PHE A 52 -24.74 6.06 -3.70
CA PHE A 52 -23.81 6.06 -2.57
C PHE A 52 -23.90 4.79 -1.73
N ASP A 53 -25.10 4.23 -1.57
CA ASP A 53 -25.29 2.96 -0.85
C ASP A 53 -24.60 1.79 -1.57
N GLU A 54 -24.53 1.82 -2.91
CA GLU A 54 -23.78 0.83 -3.70
C GLU A 54 -22.28 0.94 -3.47
N VAL A 55 -21.76 2.17 -3.38
CA VAL A 55 -20.34 2.43 -3.05
C VAL A 55 -19.99 1.89 -1.67
N LEU A 56 -20.83 2.16 -0.66
CA LEU A 56 -20.64 1.66 0.70
C LEU A 56 -20.74 0.12 0.76
N THR A 57 -21.69 -0.46 0.05
CA THR A 57 -21.88 -1.92 -0.02
C THR A 57 -20.68 -2.60 -0.68
N ALA A 58 -20.15 -2.03 -1.76
CA ALA A 58 -18.95 -2.52 -2.42
C ALA A 58 -17.70 -2.43 -1.51
N LEU A 59 -17.60 -1.39 -0.70
CA LEU A 59 -16.57 -1.29 0.34
C LEU A 59 -16.74 -2.35 1.42
N ALA A 60 -17.96 -2.66 1.85
CA ALA A 60 -18.22 -3.71 2.83
C ALA A 60 -17.86 -5.10 2.30
N ALA A 61 -17.98 -5.30 0.98
CA ALA A 61 -17.75 -6.58 0.31
C ALA A 61 -16.26 -6.91 0.06
N GLN A 62 -15.32 -6.06 0.49
CA GLN A 62 -13.91 -6.28 0.22
C GLN A 62 -13.36 -7.54 0.92
N ASP A 63 -12.63 -8.36 0.17
CA ASP A 63 -12.04 -9.62 0.64
C ASP A 63 -10.70 -9.44 1.37
N HIS A 64 -10.16 -8.20 1.42
CA HIS A 64 -8.92 -7.91 2.11
C HIS A 64 -9.13 -7.95 3.64
N PRO A 65 -8.37 -8.74 4.40
CA PRO A 65 -8.72 -9.00 5.80
C PRO A 65 -8.34 -7.88 6.78
N SER A 66 -7.60 -6.85 6.35
CA SER A 66 -7.12 -5.78 7.24
C SER A 66 -7.27 -4.41 6.60
N TYR A 67 -8.47 -3.84 6.69
CA TYR A 67 -8.72 -2.45 6.31
C TYR A 67 -9.65 -1.73 7.29
N GLN A 68 -9.51 -0.41 7.32
CA GLN A 68 -10.42 0.50 8.01
C GLN A 68 -10.95 1.50 6.99
N VAL A 69 -12.20 1.93 7.17
CA VAL A 69 -12.80 3.00 6.37
C VAL A 69 -12.91 4.26 7.24
N THR A 70 -12.53 5.39 6.66
CA THR A 70 -12.81 6.73 7.19
C THR A 70 -13.54 7.52 6.13
N VAL A 71 -14.76 7.97 6.43
CA VAL A 71 -15.57 8.79 5.54
C VAL A 71 -15.37 10.26 5.88
N VAL A 72 -14.97 11.06 4.90
CA VAL A 72 -14.89 12.51 5.03
C VAL A 72 -16.13 13.13 4.41
N ASP A 73 -17.05 13.62 5.25
CA ASP A 73 -18.29 14.25 4.81
C ASP A 73 -18.07 15.75 4.52
N ALA A 74 -18.10 16.08 3.24
CA ALA A 74 -18.12 17.43 2.69
C ALA A 74 -19.43 17.73 1.93
N SER A 75 -20.49 16.94 2.14
CA SER A 75 -21.71 16.96 1.34
C SER A 75 -22.84 17.83 1.93
N ARG A 76 -22.76 18.21 3.21
CA ARG A 76 -23.86 18.83 4.00
C ARG A 76 -25.14 17.98 4.06
N ARG A 77 -25.10 16.71 3.65
CA ARG A 77 -26.25 15.80 3.67
C ARG A 77 -26.42 15.25 5.09
N SER A 78 -27.49 15.65 5.78
CA SER A 78 -27.74 15.24 7.17
C SER A 78 -27.94 13.74 7.37
N THR A 79 -28.40 13.01 6.33
CA THR A 79 -28.64 11.56 6.40
C THR A 79 -27.39 10.72 6.16
N LEU A 80 -26.28 11.32 5.72
CA LEU A 80 -25.09 10.58 5.29
C LEU A 80 -24.54 9.71 6.41
N SER A 81 -24.47 10.26 7.62
CA SER A 81 -23.93 9.53 8.76
C SER A 81 -24.75 8.31 9.13
N GLU A 82 -26.08 8.41 9.04
CA GLU A 82 -26.98 7.28 9.31
C GLU A 82 -26.78 6.17 8.27
N GLN A 83 -26.73 6.52 6.98
CA GLN A 83 -26.48 5.57 5.89
C GLN A 83 -25.12 4.87 6.01
N VAL A 84 -24.06 5.60 6.36
CA VAL A 84 -22.72 5.03 6.56
C VAL A 84 -22.72 4.04 7.73
N VAL A 85 -23.33 4.38 8.86
CA VAL A 85 -23.36 3.49 10.04
C VAL A 85 -24.20 2.24 9.80
N GLU A 86 -25.27 2.35 9.00
CA GLU A 86 -26.12 1.22 8.62
C GLU A 86 -25.36 0.18 7.78
N ILE A 87 -24.59 0.63 6.79
CA ILE A 87 -23.90 -0.27 5.83
C ILE A 87 -22.50 -0.67 6.32
N LEU A 88 -21.76 0.27 6.92
CA LEU A 88 -20.38 0.10 7.40
C LEU A 88 -20.28 0.46 8.90
N PRO A 89 -20.80 -0.40 9.79
CA PRO A 89 -20.79 -0.14 11.23
C PRO A 89 -19.35 0.00 11.76
N GLY A 90 -19.14 0.96 12.66
CA GLY A 90 -17.82 1.23 13.25
C GLY A 90 -16.89 2.11 12.40
N THR A 91 -17.37 2.60 11.25
CA THR A 91 -16.65 3.55 10.40
C THR A 91 -16.51 4.92 11.08
N GLU A 92 -15.32 5.50 11.00
CA GLU A 92 -15.09 6.88 11.45
C GLU A 92 -15.63 7.87 10.42
N ILE A 93 -16.37 8.88 10.88
CA ILE A 93 -16.90 9.95 10.02
C ILE A 93 -16.27 11.29 10.44
N VAL A 94 -15.59 11.93 9.50
CA VAL A 94 -14.94 13.23 9.67
C VAL A 94 -15.71 14.28 8.90
N GLN A 95 -16.35 15.22 9.60
CA GLN A 95 -17.08 16.30 8.96
C GLN A 95 -16.14 17.45 8.55
N THR A 96 -16.40 18.03 7.38
CA THR A 96 -15.71 19.22 6.89
C THR A 96 -16.68 20.17 6.18
N LYS A 97 -16.19 21.35 5.80
CA LYS A 97 -16.98 22.33 5.06
C LYS A 97 -17.25 21.81 3.64
N SER A 98 -18.44 22.06 3.10
CA SER A 98 -18.74 21.68 1.71
C SER A 98 -17.95 22.43 0.63
N THR A 99 -17.26 23.49 1.01
CA THR A 99 -16.35 24.23 0.13
C THR A 99 -14.95 23.59 0.09
N THR A 100 -14.67 22.60 0.93
CA THR A 100 -13.38 21.91 0.99
C THR A 100 -13.16 21.11 -0.30
N THR A 101 -11.98 21.27 -0.92
CA THR A 101 -11.62 20.51 -2.11
C THR A 101 -11.37 19.03 -1.76
N TYR A 102 -11.40 18.14 -2.75
CA TYR A 102 -11.15 16.72 -2.51
C TYR A 102 -9.81 16.48 -1.82
N GLY A 103 -8.71 17.01 -2.39
CA GLY A 103 -7.38 16.84 -1.81
C GLY A 103 -7.26 17.38 -0.39
N ALA A 104 -7.85 18.55 -0.11
CA ALA A 104 -7.87 19.10 1.24
C ALA A 104 -8.68 18.22 2.22
N ALA A 105 -9.80 17.65 1.77
CA ALA A 105 -10.62 16.75 2.59
C ALA A 105 -9.89 15.43 2.87
N ALA A 106 -9.25 14.84 1.86
CA ALA A 106 -8.46 13.62 2.00
C ALA A 106 -7.26 13.82 2.94
N ALA A 107 -6.57 14.96 2.84
CA ALA A 107 -5.42 15.30 3.68
C ALA A 107 -5.77 15.34 5.17
N LEU A 108 -7.00 15.73 5.55
CA LEU A 108 -7.45 15.74 6.96
C LEU A 108 -7.33 14.37 7.64
N VAL A 109 -7.38 13.29 6.87
CA VAL A 109 -7.24 11.92 7.36
C VAL A 109 -5.86 11.37 7.08
N ALA A 110 -5.32 11.61 5.88
CA ALA A 110 -4.00 11.11 5.47
C ALA A 110 -2.85 11.67 6.34
N ASP A 111 -2.95 12.93 6.78
CA ASP A 111 -1.90 13.57 7.60
C ASP A 111 -1.91 13.10 9.07
N ARG A 112 -2.86 12.26 9.46
CA ARG A 112 -2.94 11.77 10.84
C ARG A 112 -1.88 10.69 11.08
N PRO A 113 -1.22 10.68 12.26
CA PRO A 113 -0.34 9.57 12.64
C PRO A 113 -1.13 8.26 12.60
N SER A 114 -0.68 7.31 11.79
CA SER A 114 -1.38 6.03 11.63
C SER A 114 -0.40 4.88 11.48
N LYS A 115 -0.86 3.67 11.82
CA LYS A 115 -0.09 2.42 11.62
C LYS A 115 -0.40 1.76 10.26
N HIS A 116 -1.22 2.41 9.44
CA HIS A 116 -1.59 1.88 8.12
C HIS A 116 -0.38 1.88 7.19
N GLN A 117 -0.23 0.80 6.43
CA GLN A 117 0.86 0.67 5.45
C GLN A 117 0.47 1.31 4.12
N TYR A 118 -0.82 1.33 3.80
CA TYR A 118 -1.35 1.91 2.58
C TYR A 118 -2.55 2.82 2.86
N HIS A 119 -2.69 3.84 2.03
CA HIS A 119 -3.90 4.66 1.94
C HIS A 119 -4.54 4.43 0.58
N LEU A 120 -5.86 4.18 0.57
CA LEU A 120 -6.67 4.16 -0.62
C LEU A 120 -7.59 5.38 -0.60
N PHE A 121 -7.47 6.23 -1.61
CA PHE A 121 -8.30 7.43 -1.75
C PHE A 121 -9.44 7.15 -2.72
N LEU A 122 -10.69 7.36 -2.26
CA LEU A 122 -11.89 7.11 -3.06
C LEU A 122 -12.83 8.31 -3.06
N HIS A 123 -13.53 8.44 -4.18
CA HIS A 123 -14.70 9.30 -4.30
C HIS A 123 -15.98 8.55 -3.97
N ASP A 124 -17.04 9.31 -3.70
CA ASP A 124 -18.40 8.86 -3.42
C ASP A 124 -19.17 8.32 -4.63
N ASP A 125 -18.51 8.18 -5.78
CA ASP A 125 -19.07 7.71 -7.05
C ASP A 125 -18.33 6.49 -7.64
N LEU A 126 -17.47 5.84 -6.86
CA LEU A 126 -16.71 4.67 -7.30
C LEU A 126 -17.13 3.39 -6.58
N VAL A 127 -17.73 2.46 -7.32
CA VAL A 127 -18.07 1.11 -6.84
C VAL A 127 -16.87 0.19 -7.08
N LEU A 128 -16.35 -0.42 -6.02
CA LEU A 128 -15.22 -1.35 -6.09
C LEU A 128 -15.66 -2.78 -6.37
N ASP A 129 -14.86 -3.51 -7.14
CA ASP A 129 -14.93 -4.98 -7.15
C ASP A 129 -14.55 -5.53 -5.77
N ALA A 130 -15.16 -6.64 -5.35
CA ALA A 130 -14.93 -7.27 -4.04
C ALA A 130 -13.46 -7.65 -3.78
N THR A 131 -12.65 -7.79 -4.82
CA THR A 131 -11.22 -8.15 -4.71
C THR A 131 -10.27 -6.97 -4.91
N ALA A 132 -10.79 -5.75 -5.08
CA ALA A 132 -10.00 -4.58 -5.48
C ALA A 132 -8.87 -4.25 -4.50
N LEU A 133 -9.18 -4.17 -3.20
CA LEU A 133 -8.18 -3.85 -2.17
C LEU A 133 -7.04 -4.87 -2.14
N ARG A 134 -7.38 -6.17 -2.07
CA ARG A 134 -6.38 -7.24 -2.02
C ARG A 134 -5.48 -7.21 -3.24
N ARG A 135 -6.05 -7.08 -4.45
CA ARG A 135 -5.29 -7.01 -5.70
C ARG A 135 -4.36 -5.80 -5.76
N MET A 136 -4.80 -4.63 -5.30
CA MET A 136 -3.93 -3.45 -5.25
C MET A 136 -2.75 -3.63 -4.29
N VAL A 137 -3.01 -4.20 -3.11
CA VAL A 137 -1.97 -4.47 -2.11
C VAL A 137 -0.98 -5.52 -2.61
N GLU A 138 -1.48 -6.62 -3.19
CA GLU A 138 -0.65 -7.65 -3.84
C GLU A 138 0.22 -7.03 -4.93
N ALA A 139 -0.38 -6.28 -5.86
CA ALA A 139 0.35 -5.60 -6.92
C ALA A 139 1.42 -4.65 -6.38
N ALA A 140 1.09 -3.82 -5.38
CA ALA A 140 2.02 -2.88 -4.77
C ALA A 140 3.23 -3.61 -4.15
N ARG A 141 3.01 -4.75 -3.51
CA ARG A 141 4.09 -5.55 -2.89
C ARG A 141 4.91 -6.30 -3.92
N ASP A 142 4.25 -6.95 -4.87
CA ASP A 142 4.90 -7.78 -5.88
C ASP A 142 5.82 -6.95 -6.79
N THR A 143 5.46 -5.70 -7.05
CA THR A 143 6.28 -4.79 -7.85
C THR A 143 7.08 -3.79 -7.01
N ASN A 144 6.99 -3.85 -5.68
CA ASN A 144 7.52 -2.83 -4.76
C ASN A 144 7.13 -1.39 -5.20
N ALA A 145 5.88 -1.22 -5.66
CA ALA A 145 5.39 0.07 -6.11
C ALA A 145 5.01 0.95 -4.91
N GLY A 146 5.42 2.22 -4.97
CA GLY A 146 5.00 3.21 -3.98
C GLY A 146 3.54 3.65 -4.15
N ILE A 147 2.99 3.54 -5.36
CA ILE A 147 1.61 3.92 -5.70
C ILE A 147 1.05 2.89 -6.67
N THR A 148 -0.21 2.49 -6.45
CA THR A 148 -1.00 1.69 -7.39
C THR A 148 -2.31 2.41 -7.69
N GLY A 149 -2.84 2.21 -8.89
CA GLY A 149 -4.09 2.81 -9.35
C GLY A 149 -5.08 1.74 -9.81
N LEU A 150 -6.36 2.05 -9.69
CA LEU A 150 -7.43 1.19 -10.20
C LEU A 150 -7.74 1.53 -11.65
N LYS A 151 -8.03 0.49 -12.43
CA LYS A 151 -8.76 0.66 -13.67
C LYS A 151 -10.23 0.88 -13.34
N THR A 152 -10.81 1.99 -13.80
CA THR A 152 -12.22 2.33 -13.53
C THR A 152 -13.02 2.29 -14.82
N LEU A 153 -14.25 1.80 -14.73
CA LEU A 153 -15.18 1.73 -15.84
C LEU A 153 -16.21 2.85 -15.70
N ASN A 154 -16.85 3.23 -16.79
CA ASN A 154 -17.93 4.19 -16.75
C ASN A 154 -19.15 3.58 -16.05
N GLY A 155 -19.66 4.23 -15.01
CA GLY A 155 -20.80 3.72 -14.22
C GLY A 155 -22.12 3.57 -15.00
N HIS A 156 -22.30 4.31 -16.11
CA HIS A 156 -23.48 4.18 -16.98
C HIS A 156 -23.30 3.16 -18.11
N ASN A 157 -22.05 2.87 -18.49
CA ASN A 157 -21.72 1.91 -19.53
C ASN A 157 -20.37 1.23 -19.23
N ILE A 158 -20.44 0.05 -18.66
CA ILE A 158 -19.26 -0.72 -18.21
C ILE A 158 -18.35 -1.19 -19.36
N ASP A 159 -18.80 -1.14 -20.61
CA ASP A 159 -17.95 -1.43 -21.77
C ASP A 159 -16.94 -0.30 -22.06
N LEU A 160 -17.15 0.87 -21.45
CA LEU A 160 -16.29 2.04 -21.60
C LEU A 160 -15.35 2.19 -20.41
N LEU A 161 -14.08 2.38 -20.74
CA LEU A 161 -13.03 2.74 -19.79
C LEU A 161 -13.20 4.20 -19.35
N ALA A 162 -13.26 4.44 -18.05
CA ALA A 162 -13.28 5.79 -17.50
C ALA A 162 -11.86 6.30 -17.21
N ASP A 163 -11.05 5.47 -16.55
CA ASP A 163 -9.64 5.76 -16.26
C ASP A 163 -8.82 4.46 -16.13
N ILE A 164 -7.50 4.57 -16.30
CA ILE A 164 -6.52 3.49 -16.15
C ILE A 164 -5.71 3.60 -14.84
N GLY A 165 -6.10 4.48 -13.92
CA GLY A 165 -5.42 4.66 -12.64
C GLY A 165 -4.18 5.53 -12.77
N ALA A 166 -4.23 6.57 -13.60
CA ALA A 166 -3.11 7.48 -13.77
C ALA A 166 -2.90 8.32 -12.50
N THR A 167 -1.67 8.33 -11.99
CA THR A 167 -1.23 9.32 -10.99
C THR A 167 -0.68 10.54 -11.72
N ILE A 168 -1.18 11.73 -11.38
CA ILE A 168 -0.67 13.04 -11.84
C ILE A 168 0.23 13.70 -10.81
#